data_AF-A0A1Z9STL4-F1
#
_entry.id   AF-A0A1Z9STL4-F1
#
_cell.length_a   1.000
_cell.length_b   1.000
_cell.length_c   1.000
_cell.angle_alpha   90.00
_cell.angle_beta   90.00
_cell.angle_gamma   90.00
#
_symmetry.space_group_name_H-M   'P 1'
#
loop_
_entity.id
_entity.type
_entity.pdbx_description
1 polymer ?
#
loop_
_entity_poly.entity_id
_entity_poly.type
_entity_poly.pdbx_seq_one_letter_code
_entity_poly.pdbx_strand_id
1 'polypeptide(L)'
;MKNLFYLPILFFFFIQACVGPPDYSDGLLENNPAVINEADYFSLSIFGDKYTEKIEWNLLFSSNPTASLLTTLITKDVNTSSTDSTFLLLMNELGDTVMNAFIGSEIIFTSLDSLSSIGTPSRVVLESDNFNGRLEYQIIIN
;
A
#
# COMPACT_ATOMS: atom_id res chain seq x y z
N MET A 1 -9.18 -5.24 75.88
CA MET A 1 -7.94 -5.43 75.10
C MET A 1 -8.20 -4.94 73.69
N LYS A 2 -7.56 -3.84 73.30
CA LYS A 2 -7.64 -3.19 71.99
C LYS A 2 -6.78 -4.01 71.03
N ASN A 3 -7.33 -4.57 69.97
CA ASN A 3 -6.57 -4.96 68.79
C ASN A 3 -7.30 -4.42 67.55
N LEU A 4 -7.01 -3.15 67.29
CA LEU A 4 -7.27 -2.45 66.04
C LEU A 4 -6.28 -3.03 65.02
N PHE A 5 -6.72 -3.99 64.21
CA PHE A 5 -5.87 -4.58 63.18
C PHE A 5 -5.91 -3.69 61.94
N TYR A 6 -4.79 -3.03 61.68
CA TYR A 6 -4.58 -2.15 60.53
C TYR A 6 -4.55 -2.99 59.24
N LEU A 7 -5.29 -2.49 58.26
CA LEU A 7 -5.36 -2.94 56.89
C LEU A 7 -3.99 -2.84 56.18
N PRO A 8 -3.79 -3.60 55.09
CA PRO A 8 -3.32 -2.92 53.90
C PRO A 8 -4.37 -3.06 52.80
N ILE A 9 -4.89 -1.90 52.35
CA ILE A 9 -5.56 -1.77 51.06
C ILE A 9 -4.56 -2.30 50.03
N LEU A 10 -4.87 -3.43 49.42
CA LEU A 10 -4.17 -3.91 48.23
C LEU A 10 -4.57 -2.98 47.09
N PHE A 11 -3.80 -1.90 46.93
CA PHE A 11 -3.91 -0.97 45.82
C PHE A 11 -3.53 -1.76 44.56
N PHE A 12 -4.53 -2.37 43.92
CA PHE A 12 -4.42 -2.87 42.56
C PHE A 12 -4.16 -1.64 41.70
N PHE A 13 -2.87 -1.33 41.52
CA PHE A 13 -2.43 -0.41 40.49
C PHE A 13 -2.93 -0.97 39.17
N PHE A 14 -3.96 -0.32 38.64
CA PHE A 14 -4.23 -0.33 37.21
C PHE A 14 -2.97 0.19 36.53
N ILE A 15 -2.05 -0.72 36.20
CA ILE A 15 -1.08 -0.52 35.15
C ILE A 15 -1.88 -0.46 33.84
N GLN A 16 -2.51 0.69 33.61
CA GLN A 16 -2.83 1.15 32.27
C GLN A 16 -1.45 1.30 31.61
N ALA A 17 -0.96 0.20 31.04
CA ALA A 17 0.14 0.24 30.11
C ALA A 17 -0.37 1.04 28.92
N CYS A 18 -0.23 2.36 28.98
CA CYS A 18 -0.24 3.21 27.83
C CYS A 18 1.04 2.87 27.07
N VAL A 19 1.01 1.72 26.37
CA VAL A 19 1.99 1.40 25.36
C VAL A 19 1.91 2.54 24.35
N GLY A 20 3.04 3.23 24.17
CA GLY A 20 3.15 4.24 23.12
C GLY A 20 2.79 3.61 21.79
N PRO A 21 2.29 4.40 20.82
CA PRO A 21 2.06 3.89 19.49
C PRO A 21 3.36 3.24 18.99
N PRO A 22 3.28 2.07 18.34
CA PRO A 22 4.45 1.43 17.75
C PRO A 22 5.21 2.43 16.87
N ASP A 23 6.52 2.51 17.07
CA ASP A 23 7.41 3.30 16.21
C ASP A 23 7.59 2.56 14.88
N TYR A 24 6.95 3.06 13.82
CA TYR A 24 7.14 2.55 12.47
C TYR A 24 8.36 3.24 11.84
N SER A 25 9.37 2.48 11.43
CA SER A 25 10.62 3.02 10.86
C SER A 25 10.43 3.74 9.52
N ASP A 26 9.31 3.49 8.86
CA ASP A 26 8.95 3.93 7.51
C ASP A 26 7.64 4.74 7.47
N GLY A 27 6.93 4.86 8.60
CA GLY A 27 5.59 5.46 8.67
C GLY A 27 4.46 4.63 8.05
N LEU A 28 4.73 3.40 7.58
CA LEU A 28 3.72 2.50 7.02
C LEU A 28 3.18 1.56 8.09
N LEU A 29 1.87 1.32 8.03
CA LEU A 29 1.21 0.31 8.83
C LEU A 29 1.28 -1.04 8.10
N GLU A 30 1.71 -2.09 8.81
CA GLU A 30 1.76 -3.45 8.26
C GLU A 30 0.39 -3.88 7.71
N ASN A 31 0.42 -4.46 6.50
CA ASN A 31 -0.75 -4.98 5.79
C ASN A 31 -1.90 -3.98 5.63
N ASN A 32 -1.62 -2.67 5.72
CA ASN A 32 -2.61 -1.62 5.52
C ASN A 32 -2.12 -0.64 4.46
N PRO A 33 -2.70 -0.67 3.24
CA PRO A 33 -2.30 0.21 2.15
C PRO A 33 -2.44 1.69 2.51
N ALA A 34 -1.40 2.47 2.24
CA ALA A 34 -1.47 3.93 2.22
C ALA A 34 -1.73 4.39 0.79
N VAL A 35 -2.83 5.11 0.58
CA VAL A 35 -3.30 5.49 -0.75
C VAL A 35 -3.59 6.99 -0.81
N ILE A 36 -3.09 7.63 -1.86
CA ILE A 36 -3.46 8.99 -2.27
C ILE A 36 -4.07 8.87 -3.65
N ASN A 37 -5.23 9.50 -3.87
CA ASN A 37 -5.95 9.44 -5.13
C ASN A 37 -6.54 10.82 -5.42
N GLU A 38 -5.84 11.58 -6.23
CA GLU A 38 -6.15 12.95 -6.62
C GLU A 38 -6.37 13.01 -8.15
N ALA A 39 -6.73 14.19 -8.65
CA ALA A 39 -7.09 14.36 -10.07
C ALA A 39 -5.92 14.17 -11.06
N ASP A 40 -4.68 14.32 -10.61
CA ASP A 40 -3.45 14.26 -11.41
C ASP A 40 -2.36 13.36 -10.79
N TYR A 41 -2.62 12.81 -9.60
CA TYR A 41 -1.66 12.01 -8.85
C TYR A 41 -2.33 10.82 -8.16
N PHE A 42 -1.71 9.65 -8.25
CA PHE A 42 -2.07 8.50 -7.43
C PHE A 42 -0.82 7.86 -6.86
N SER A 43 -0.90 7.44 -5.60
CA SER A 43 0.13 6.63 -4.96
C SER A 43 -0.47 5.48 -4.17
N LEU A 44 0.26 4.37 -4.17
CA LEU A 44 -0.01 3.19 -3.36
C LEU A 44 1.30 2.76 -2.69
N SER A 45 1.28 2.71 -1.35
CA SER A 45 2.39 2.22 -0.54
C SER A 45 1.91 1.07 0.34
N ILE A 46 2.64 -0.04 0.35
CA ILE A 46 2.32 -1.23 1.15
C ILE A 46 3.58 -1.74 1.83
N PHE A 47 3.46 -1.99 3.14
CA PHE A 47 4.36 -2.85 3.88
C PHE A 47 3.65 -4.18 4.15
N GLY A 48 3.98 -5.21 3.36
CA GLY A 48 3.31 -6.51 3.39
C GLY A 48 4.05 -7.53 4.24
N ASP A 49 3.30 -8.21 5.11
CA ASP A 49 3.67 -9.47 5.78
C ASP A 49 2.58 -10.50 5.46
N LYS A 50 2.85 -11.35 4.47
CA LYS A 50 1.88 -12.30 3.88
C LYS A 50 0.56 -11.64 3.50
N TYR A 51 0.64 -10.45 2.91
CA TYR A 51 -0.52 -9.70 2.45
C TYR A 51 -1.25 -10.49 1.36
N THR A 52 -2.54 -10.74 1.54
CA THR A 52 -3.38 -11.47 0.58
C THR A 52 -4.70 -10.75 0.42
N GLU A 53 -4.80 -9.93 -0.62
CA GLU A 53 -6.03 -9.25 -0.99
C GLU A 53 -6.11 -9.02 -2.50
N LYS A 54 -7.34 -8.89 -3.00
CA LYS A 54 -7.64 -8.27 -4.28
C LYS A 54 -8.37 -6.97 -4.03
N ILE A 55 -7.73 -5.85 -4.33
CA ILE A 55 -8.25 -4.51 -4.11
C ILE A 55 -8.12 -3.66 -5.39
N GLU A 56 -9.12 -2.82 -5.60
CA GLU A 56 -9.24 -1.97 -6.78
C GLU A 56 -9.48 -0.52 -6.37
N TRP A 57 -8.78 0.42 -7.00
CA TRP A 57 -8.97 1.85 -6.82
C TRP A 57 -9.34 2.49 -8.15
N ASN A 58 -10.53 3.11 -8.20
CA ASN A 58 -10.91 3.96 -9.33
C ASN A 58 -10.17 5.29 -9.22
N LEU A 59 -9.43 5.65 -10.26
CA LEU A 59 -8.64 6.87 -10.33
C LEU A 59 -9.56 8.08 -10.55
N LEU A 60 -9.19 9.21 -9.97
CA LEU A 60 -9.89 10.49 -10.18
C LEU A 60 -9.37 11.27 -11.40
N PHE A 61 -8.60 10.60 -12.25
CA PHE A 61 -7.92 11.22 -13.39
C PHE A 61 -8.91 11.74 -14.43
N SER A 62 -8.68 12.97 -14.87
CA SER A 62 -9.45 13.56 -15.96
C SER A 62 -8.82 13.27 -17.31
N SER A 63 -9.65 13.02 -18.33
CA SER A 63 -9.17 12.78 -19.70
C SER A 63 -8.50 14.03 -20.29
N ASN A 64 -7.19 13.92 -20.51
CA ASN A 64 -6.43 14.88 -21.30
C ASN A 64 -5.51 14.09 -22.27
N PRO A 65 -5.93 13.86 -23.52
CA PRO A 65 -5.21 12.99 -24.44
C PRO A 65 -3.84 13.52 -24.88
N THR A 66 -3.54 14.80 -24.61
CA THR A 66 -2.21 15.38 -24.88
C THR A 66 -1.24 15.26 -23.71
N ALA A 67 -1.72 14.81 -22.55
CA ALA A 67 -0.89 14.62 -21.37
C ALA A 67 -0.04 13.34 -21.47
N SER A 68 0.98 13.25 -20.64
CA SER A 68 1.82 12.06 -20.47
C SER A 68 1.65 11.50 -19.06
N LEU A 69 1.74 10.18 -18.93
CA LEU A 69 1.72 9.47 -17.66
C LEU A 69 3.15 9.12 -17.25
N LEU A 70 3.62 9.69 -16.14
CA LEU A 70 4.81 9.22 -15.46
C LEU A 70 4.41 8.10 -14.50
N THR A 71 4.94 6.90 -14.72
CA THR A 71 4.71 5.73 -13.85
C THR A 71 5.99 5.38 -13.13
N THR A 72 5.91 5.08 -11.82
CA THR A 72 7.02 4.57 -11.02
C THR A 72 6.54 3.40 -10.17
N LEU A 73 7.27 2.29 -10.21
CA LEU A 73 7.07 1.13 -9.33
C LEU A 73 8.41 0.75 -8.71
N ILE A 74 8.46 0.75 -7.39
CA ILE A 74 9.61 0.31 -6.62
C ILE A 74 9.14 -0.76 -5.64
N THR A 75 9.82 -1.90 -5.63
CA THR A 75 9.62 -2.92 -4.62
C THR A 75 10.95 -3.26 -3.95
N LYS A 76 10.91 -3.48 -2.64
CA LYS A 76 12.10 -3.71 -1.82
C LYS A 76 11.82 -4.76 -0.76
N ASP A 77 12.85 -5.48 -0.34
CA ASP A 77 12.76 -6.50 0.70
C ASP A 77 11.73 -7.60 0.33
N VAL A 78 11.57 -7.83 -0.99
CA VAL A 78 10.61 -8.79 -1.52
C VAL A 78 11.09 -10.20 -1.23
N ASN A 79 10.26 -10.98 -0.54
CA ASN A 79 10.54 -12.37 -0.20
C ASN A 79 9.37 -13.25 -0.63
N THR A 80 9.50 -13.90 -1.78
CA THR A 80 8.44 -14.72 -2.37
C THR A 80 8.85 -16.18 -2.48
N SER A 81 7.94 -17.07 -2.14
CA SER A 81 8.01 -18.50 -2.41
C SER A 81 7.52 -18.81 -3.83
N SER A 82 7.72 -20.05 -4.29
CA SER A 82 7.25 -20.49 -5.62
C SER A 82 5.73 -20.58 -5.77
N THR A 83 4.98 -20.52 -4.66
CA THR A 83 3.51 -20.54 -4.65
C THR A 83 2.91 -19.15 -4.50
N ASP A 84 3.71 -18.16 -4.13
CA ASP A 84 3.24 -16.80 -3.88
C ASP A 84 3.07 -16.07 -5.21
N SER A 85 2.11 -15.15 -5.27
CA SER A 85 1.90 -14.36 -6.48
C SER A 85 1.42 -12.97 -6.13
N THR A 86 1.92 -11.96 -6.83
CA THR A 86 1.44 -10.58 -6.66
C THR A 86 1.51 -9.86 -7.99
N PHE A 87 0.40 -9.24 -8.37
CA PHE A 87 0.24 -8.51 -9.61
C PHE A 87 -0.28 -7.10 -9.31
N LEU A 88 0.37 -6.12 -9.92
CA LEU A 88 -0.10 -4.75 -9.94
C LEU A 88 -0.50 -4.39 -11.37
N LEU A 89 -1.76 -4.04 -11.56
CA LEU A 89 -2.32 -3.72 -12.86
C LEU A 89 -2.77 -2.26 -12.91
N LEU A 90 -2.53 -1.62 -14.06
CA LEU A 90 -3.14 -0.35 -14.43
C LEU A 90 -4.05 -0.59 -15.62
N MET A 91 -5.30 -0.15 -15.51
CA MET A 91 -6.31 -0.24 -16.56
C MET A 91 -6.68 1.16 -17.05
N ASN A 92 -6.99 1.28 -18.35
CA ASN A 92 -7.50 2.52 -18.93
C ASN A 92 -9.04 2.57 -18.92
N GLU A 93 -9.60 3.69 -19.37
CA GLU A 93 -11.05 3.91 -19.45
C GLU A 93 -11.79 2.99 -20.45
N LEU A 94 -11.06 2.37 -21.38
CA LEU A 94 -11.58 1.38 -22.33
C LEU A 94 -11.63 -0.04 -21.75
N GLY A 95 -11.04 -0.24 -20.57
CA GLY A 95 -10.91 -1.54 -19.91
C GLY A 95 -9.67 -2.33 -20.33
N ASP A 96 -8.77 -1.74 -21.12
CA ASP A 96 -7.51 -2.38 -21.49
C ASP A 96 -6.49 -2.29 -20.34
N THR A 97 -5.73 -3.35 -20.14
CA THR A 97 -4.58 -3.35 -19.23
C THR A 97 -3.41 -2.65 -19.89
N VAL A 98 -3.04 -1.48 -19.37
CA VAL A 98 -1.91 -0.68 -19.87
C VAL A 98 -0.60 -1.00 -19.14
N MET A 99 -0.67 -1.55 -17.93
CA MET A 99 0.47 -2.08 -17.19
C MET A 99 0.06 -3.36 -16.47
N ASN A 100 0.92 -4.38 -16.50
CA ASN A 100 0.80 -5.59 -15.69
C ASN A 100 2.19 -5.94 -15.14
N ALA A 101 2.41 -5.67 -13.86
CA ALA A 101 3.66 -5.96 -13.17
C ALA A 101 3.49 -7.18 -12.26
N PHE A 102 4.21 -8.26 -12.57
CA PHE A 102 4.37 -9.39 -11.65
C PHE A 102 5.51 -9.09 -10.65
N ILE A 103 5.20 -9.14 -9.36
CA ILE A 103 6.13 -8.82 -8.27
C ILE A 103 6.60 -10.14 -7.63
N GLY A 104 7.60 -10.76 -8.25
CA GLY A 104 8.31 -11.94 -7.72
C GLY A 104 9.72 -11.65 -7.21
N SER A 105 10.16 -10.40 -7.30
CA SER A 105 11.47 -9.94 -6.83
C SER A 105 11.43 -8.42 -6.60
N GLU A 106 12.55 -7.85 -6.20
CA GLU A 106 12.74 -6.40 -6.20
C GLU A 106 12.64 -5.84 -7.62
N ILE A 107 11.97 -4.70 -7.76
CA ILE A 107 11.70 -4.00 -9.01
C ILE A 107 12.05 -2.53 -8.79
N ILE A 108 12.73 -1.93 -9.76
CA ILE A 108 12.85 -0.47 -9.88
C ILE A 108 12.47 -0.14 -11.32
N PHE A 109 11.29 0.41 -11.49
CA PHE A 109 10.70 0.70 -12.79
C PHE A 109 10.23 2.14 -12.84
N THR A 110 10.48 2.79 -13.98
CA THR A 110 9.92 4.09 -14.31
C THR A 110 9.65 4.16 -15.82
N SER A 111 8.52 4.74 -16.20
CA SER A 111 8.18 4.99 -17.61
C SER A 111 7.48 6.33 -17.77
N LEU A 112 7.57 6.88 -18.99
CA LEU A 112 6.83 8.06 -19.40
C LEU A 112 6.10 7.73 -20.69
N ASP A 113 4.78 7.64 -20.62
CA ASP A 113 3.93 7.15 -21.70
C ASP A 113 2.92 8.23 -22.12
N SER A 114 2.70 8.40 -23.42
CA SER A 114 1.69 9.37 -23.91
C SER A 114 0.28 8.82 -23.70
N LEU A 115 -0.63 9.61 -23.12
CA LEU A 115 -2.04 9.21 -22.96
C LEU A 115 -2.75 9.01 -24.31
N SER A 116 -2.26 9.65 -25.38
CA SER A 116 -2.74 9.39 -26.75
C SER A 116 -2.53 7.93 -27.20
N SER A 117 -1.58 7.23 -26.59
CA SER A 117 -1.17 5.87 -26.96
C SER A 117 -1.75 4.82 -26.02
N ILE A 118 -1.77 5.10 -24.71
CA ILE A 118 -2.23 4.13 -23.70
C ILE A 118 -3.69 4.35 -23.27
N GLY A 119 -4.28 5.51 -23.59
CA GLY A 119 -5.59 5.93 -23.09
C GLY A 119 -5.53 6.47 -21.67
N THR A 120 -6.61 7.10 -21.21
CA THR A 120 -6.67 7.68 -19.85
C THR A 120 -6.71 6.55 -18.81
N PRO A 121 -5.79 6.51 -17.83
CA PRO A 121 -5.85 5.54 -16.74
C PRO A 121 -7.12 5.73 -15.91
N SER A 122 -7.80 4.63 -15.59
CA SER A 122 -9.09 4.65 -14.90
C SER A 122 -9.07 3.87 -13.60
N ARG A 123 -8.23 2.83 -13.49
CA ARG A 123 -8.24 1.93 -12.34
C ARG A 123 -6.87 1.32 -12.09
N VAL A 124 -6.50 1.26 -10.81
CA VAL A 124 -5.37 0.46 -10.31
C VAL A 124 -5.91 -0.77 -9.61
N VAL A 125 -5.34 -1.93 -9.87
CA VAL A 125 -5.71 -3.20 -9.23
C VAL A 125 -4.46 -3.82 -8.63
N LEU A 126 -4.54 -4.21 -7.36
CA LEU A 126 -3.56 -5.05 -6.71
C LEU A 126 -4.21 -6.41 -6.44
N GLU A 127 -3.63 -7.47 -6.98
CA GLU A 127 -3.99 -8.85 -6.67
C GLU A 127 -2.79 -9.51 -6.01
N SER A 128 -2.95 -9.94 -4.76
CA SER A 128 -1.85 -10.47 -3.96
C SER A 128 -2.25 -11.75 -3.24
N ASP A 129 -1.34 -12.71 -3.25
CA ASP A 129 -1.38 -13.94 -2.49
C ASP A 129 -0.01 -14.14 -1.81
N ASN A 130 0.02 -13.87 -0.51
CA ASN A 130 1.19 -13.92 0.38
C ASN A 130 2.32 -12.95 0.01
N PHE A 131 2.02 -11.70 -0.36
CA PHE A 131 3.07 -10.69 -0.56
C PHE A 131 3.82 -10.38 0.73
N ASN A 132 5.14 -10.49 0.67
CA ASN A 132 6.06 -10.07 1.72
C ASN A 132 7.06 -9.08 1.13
N GLY A 133 7.12 -7.88 1.70
CA GLY A 133 8.04 -6.84 1.26
C GLY A 133 7.40 -5.45 1.25
N ARG A 134 8.03 -4.54 0.54
CA ARG A 134 7.62 -3.15 0.40
C ARG A 134 7.27 -2.88 -1.05
N LEU A 135 6.15 -2.20 -1.28
CA LEU A 135 5.69 -1.77 -2.60
C LEU A 135 5.41 -0.28 -2.54
N GLU A 136 6.01 0.47 -3.45
CA GLU A 136 5.77 1.89 -3.69
C GLU A 136 5.41 2.05 -5.16
N TYR A 137 4.18 2.47 -5.43
CA TYR A 137 3.68 2.71 -6.77
C TYR A 137 3.14 4.13 -6.87
N GLN A 138 3.52 4.83 -7.93
CA GLN A 138 3.11 6.21 -8.17
C GLN A 138 2.82 6.41 -9.65
N ILE A 139 1.76 7.14 -9.94
CA ILE A 139 1.44 7.62 -11.28
C ILE A 139 1.08 9.11 -11.23
N ILE A 140 1.59 9.86 -12.19
CA ILE A 140 1.42 11.31 -12.30
C ILE A 140 1.04 11.64 -13.74
N ILE A 141 -0.02 12.43 -13.93
CA ILE A 141 -0.38 12.98 -15.24
C ILE A 141 0.24 14.36 -15.40
N ASN A 142 0.98 14.55 -16.50
CA ASN A 142 1.73 15.77 -16.83
C ASN A 142 1.28 16.38 -18.16
#